data_AF-D9VPG4-F1
#
_entry.id   AF-D9VPG4-F1
#
_cell.length_a   1.000
_cell.length_b   1.000
_cell.length_c   1.000
_cell.angle_alpha   90.00
_cell.angle_beta   90.00
_cell.angle_gamma   90.00
#
_symmetry.space_group_name_H-M   'P 1'
#
loop_
_entity.id
_entity.type
_entity.pdbx_description
1 polymer ?
#
loop_
_entity_poly.entity_id
_entity_poly.type
_entity_poly.pdbx_seq_one_letter_code
_entity_poly.pdbx_strand_id
1 'polypeptide(L)' 'RCCARARAGRSMVEIAAGAGLSAETLRKIETGRAPTPAFFTVAALAEVLGLSLDEVVRRCALVPA' A
#
# COMPACT_ATOMS: atom_id res chain seq x y z
N ARG A 1 6.73 2.34 0.05
CA ARG A 1 7.18 2.14 -1.36
C ARG A 1 6.79 0.78 -1.97
N CYS A 2 6.12 -0.11 -1.25
CA CYS A 2 5.96 -1.52 -1.62
C CYS A 2 4.82 -1.72 -2.62
N CYS A 3 3.74 -0.96 -2.40
CA CYS A 3 2.59 -0.92 -3.30
C CYS A 3 3.02 -0.46 -4.71
N ALA A 4 3.94 0.50 -4.82
CA ALA A 4 4.48 0.98 -6.11
C ALA A 4 5.09 -0.13 -6.97
N ARG A 5 5.84 -1.05 -6.37
CA ARG A 5 6.43 -2.19 -7.07
C ARG A 5 5.39 -3.26 -7.43
N ALA A 6 4.25 -3.27 -6.76
CA ALA A 6 3.21 -4.29 -6.91
C ALA A 6 2.08 -3.92 -7.88
N ARG A 7 2.03 -2.67 -8.37
CA ARG A 7 0.86 -2.18 -9.12
C ARG A 7 0.63 -2.90 -10.47
N ALA A 8 1.61 -3.64 -11.00
CA ALA A 8 1.48 -4.47 -12.21
C ALA A 8 0.84 -3.74 -13.42
N GLY A 9 1.14 -2.44 -13.58
CA GLY A 9 0.58 -1.59 -14.64
C GLY A 9 -0.72 -0.84 -14.28
N ARG A 10 -1.32 -1.10 -13.12
CA ARG A 10 -2.51 -0.40 -12.62
C ARG A 10 -2.15 1.00 -12.10
N SER A 11 -3.05 1.96 -12.33
CA SER A 11 -2.85 3.33 -11.86
C SER A 11 -2.99 3.42 -10.34
N MET A 12 -2.37 4.45 -9.76
CA MET A 12 -2.49 4.74 -8.32
C MET A 12 -3.94 5.03 -7.92
N VAL A 13 -4.72 5.65 -8.81
CA VAL A 13 -6.12 6.00 -8.57
C VAL A 13 -6.98 4.74 -8.51
N GLU A 14 -6.81 3.80 -9.43
CA GLU A 14 -7.55 2.54 -9.43
C GLU A 14 -7.27 1.70 -8.17
N ILE A 15 -6.01 1.61 -7.76
CA ILE A 15 -5.65 0.86 -6.55
C ILE A 15 -6.17 1.54 -5.29
N ALA A 16 -6.11 2.87 -5.22
CA ALA A 16 -6.65 3.61 -4.09
C ALA A 16 -8.17 3.44 -3.99
N ALA A 17 -8.88 3.56 -5.12
CA ALA A 17 -10.32 3.36 -5.19
C ALA A 17 -10.72 1.94 -4.76
N GLY A 18 -10.02 0.91 -5.25
CA GLY A 18 -10.25 -0.48 -4.85
C GLY A 18 -10.04 -0.73 -3.35
N ALA A 19 -9.14 0.02 -2.71
CA ALA A 19 -8.86 -0.10 -1.28
C ALA A 19 -9.71 0.85 -0.40
N GLY A 20 -10.64 1.60 -0.99
CA GLY A 20 -11.46 2.59 -0.26
C GLY A 20 -10.68 3.82 0.23
N LEU A 21 -9.58 4.16 -0.46
CA LEU A 21 -8.68 5.25 -0.10
C LEU A 21 -8.66 6.35 -1.16
N SER A 22 -8.28 7.56 -0.76
CA SER A 22 -7.89 8.58 -1.73
C SER A 22 -6.51 8.27 -2.32
N ALA A 23 -6.28 8.68 -3.58
CA ALA A 23 -4.96 8.57 -4.21
C ALA A 23 -3.88 9.33 -3.42
N GLU A 24 -4.24 10.42 -2.75
CA GLU A 24 -3.33 11.16 -1.87
C GLU A 24 -2.96 10.35 -0.62
N THR A 25 -3.92 9.66 0.00
CA THR A 25 -3.68 8.75 1.14
C THR A 25 -2.71 7.64 0.73
N LEU A 26 -2.95 7.00 -0.42
CA LEU A 26 -2.04 5.99 -0.95
C LEU A 26 -0.65 6.57 -1.22
N ARG A 27 -0.55 7.80 -1.75
CA ARG A 27 0.74 8.48 -1.96
C ARG A 27 1.48 8.75 -0.65
N LYS A 28 0.79 9.15 0.43
CA LYS A 28 1.37 9.32 1.77
C LYS A 28 1.91 8.00 2.32
N ILE A 29 1.17 6.91 2.14
CA ILE A 29 1.61 5.55 2.51
C ILE A 29 2.83 5.12 1.69
N GLU A 30 2.81 5.32 0.37
CA GLU A 30 3.93 4.93 -0.50
C GLU A 30 5.22 5.71 -0.22
N THR A 31 5.09 7.00 0.12
CA THR A 31 6.21 7.89 0.44
C THR A 31 6.69 7.77 1.90
N GLY A 32 6.02 6.97 2.74
CA GLY A 32 6.36 6.82 4.15
C GLY A 32 5.99 8.03 5.01
N ARG A 33 5.12 8.93 4.50
CA ARG A 33 4.56 10.07 5.26
C ARG A 33 3.29 9.73 6.02
N ALA A 34 2.84 8.47 5.96
CA ALA A 34 1.84 7.93 6.86
C ALA A 34 2.58 7.12 7.95
N PRO A 35 2.79 7.67 9.17
CA PRO A 35 3.62 7.04 10.19
C PRO A 35 3.04 5.72 10.70
N THR A 36 1.72 5.57 10.71
CA THR A 36 1.02 4.35 11.16
C THR A 36 -0.28 4.15 10.37
N PRO A 37 -0.22 3.61 9.14
CA PRO A 37 -1.44 3.21 8.45
C PRO A 37 -2.17 2.14 9.27
N ALA A 38 -3.50 2.25 9.36
CA ALA A 38 -4.30 1.24 10.05
C ALA A 38 -4.12 -0.13 9.40
N PHE A 39 -4.16 -1.20 10.21
CA PHE A 39 -4.01 -2.57 9.71
C PHE A 39 -4.97 -2.89 8.56
N PHE A 40 -6.25 -2.51 8.69
CA PHE A 40 -7.27 -2.70 7.66
C PHE A 40 -6.95 -1.96 6.36
N THR A 41 -6.29 -0.81 6.43
CA THR A 41 -5.81 -0.08 5.24
C THR A 41 -4.74 -0.88 4.50
N VAL A 42 -3.82 -1.52 5.22
CA VAL A 42 -2.78 -2.36 4.63
C VAL A 42 -3.37 -3.65 4.05
N ALA A 43 -4.34 -4.26 4.75
CA ALA A 43 -5.03 -5.46 4.29
C ALA A 43 -5.83 -5.22 3.00
N ALA A 44 -6.61 -4.14 2.94
CA ALA A 44 -7.36 -3.77 1.73
C ALA A 44 -6.42 -3.51 0.53
N LEU A 45 -5.27 -2.86 0.77
CA LEU A 45 -4.26 -2.67 -0.27
C LEU A 45 -3.65 -3.99 -0.73
N ALA A 46 -3.38 -4.92 0.19
CA ALA A 46 -2.85 -6.24 -0.13
C ALA A 46 -3.82 -7.03 -1.02
N GLU A 47 -5.10 -7.04 -0.66
CA GLU A 47 -6.18 -7.69 -1.41
C GLU A 47 -6.27 -7.14 -2.85
N VAL A 48 -6.38 -5.82 -3.00
CA VAL A 48 -6.45 -5.17 -4.31
C VAL A 48 -5.21 -5.44 -5.15
N LEU A 49 -4.04 -5.50 -4.52
CA LEU A 49 -2.79 -5.80 -5.21
C LEU A 49 -2.61 -7.28 -5.52
N GLY A 50 -3.45 -8.18 -5.00
CA GLY A 50 -3.31 -9.62 -5.14
C GLY A 50 -2.10 -10.17 -4.37
N LEU A 51 -1.76 -9.55 -3.25
CA LEU A 51 -0.64 -9.91 -2.40
C LEU A 51 -1.12 -10.50 -1.08
N SER A 52 -0.39 -11.48 -0.54
CA SER A 52 -0.53 -11.86 0.86
C SER A 52 0.09 -10.81 1.77
N LEU A 53 -0.39 -10.73 3.02
CA LEU A 53 0.20 -9.83 4.02
C LEU A 53 1.68 -10.14 4.27
N ASP A 54 2.09 -11.41 4.24
CA ASP A 54 3.50 -11.81 4.32
C ASP A 54 4.35 -11.21 3.19
N GLU A 55 3.81 -11.18 1.97
CA GLU A 55 4.49 -10.59 0.81
C GLU A 55 4.58 -9.07 0.94
N VAL A 56 3.57 -8.43 1.52
CA VAL A 56 3.62 -6.99 1.86
C VAL A 56 4.71 -6.73 2.89
N VAL A 57 4.80 -7.53 3.96
CA VAL A 57 5.84 -7.41 4.99
C VAL A 57 7.24 -7.59 4.39
N ARG A 58 7.46 -8.62 3.55
CA ARG A 58 8.75 -8.83 2.87
C ARG A 58 9.16 -7.67 1.97
N ARG A 59 8.20 -7.00 1.34
CA ARG A 59 8.45 -5.87 0.43
C ARG A 59 8.60 -4.56 1.18
N CYS A 60 8.04 -4.45 2.39
CA CYS A 60 8.21 -3.34 3.31
C CYS A 60 9.62 -3.33 3.88
N ALA A 61 10.42 -2.35 3.45
CA ALA A 61 11.58 -1.95 4.23
C ALA A 61 11.06 -1.36 5.55
N LEU A 62 11.18 -2.12 6.63
CA LEU A 62 11.14 -1.55 7.97
C LEU A 62 12.29 -0.53 8.00
N VAL A 63 11.94 0.76 8.04
CA VAL A 63 12.92 1.77 8.44
C VAL A 63 12.99 1.63 9.96
N PRO A 64 14.09 1.09 10.53
CA PRO A 64 14.24 1.09 11.98
C PRO A 64 14.20 2.54 12.45
N ALA A 65 13.49 2.76 13.56
CA ALA A 65 13.30 4.07 14.19
C ALA A 65 14.64 4.71 14.59
#